data_AF-A0A4U5V898-F1
#
_entry.id   AF-A0A4U5V898-F1
#
_cell.length_a   1.000
_cell.length_b   1.000
_cell.length_c   1.000
_cell.angle_alpha   90.00
_cell.angle_beta   90.00
_cell.angle_gamma   90.00
#
_symmetry.space_group_name_H-M   'P 1'
#
loop_
_entity.id
_entity.type
_entity.pdbx_description
1 polymer ?
#
loop_
_entity_poly.entity_id
_entity_poly.type
_entity_poly.pdbx_seq_one_letter_code
_entity_poly.pdbx_strand_id
1 'polypeptide(L)'
;MMLPQFRTRSVQKPSQFGGSACSVELTEERPCYPSTECKLPPIDCKDDFKCDNGRCINSTLTCNRQNDCEDNSDEKDCVEFKIVCPAEKRVAPGADLVGNGFDALAEKPRGAVLDNMFMGEYCNLKRPPNTLLYHRVPHNFESFHIKVGEVEEFNTAAENVHTEPIDVKKPSSNQNNQNDKSSLFIPLIFLPMFFYTSRSYTEFSSNKEAFDSSKKTDSKFFRVHQVLPVSTFKVKDAGDLVLSQPFLQFLQALPLEYNYALYRDIFQRFGTHYYSTGKLGGHYDLLYQYSREEIKYSGSTEEHFSDCLSRETTWTIILYSQHSSVTRCNDNRMTQKYQGSFIQAAMKSFSMVKGGRAREAAALAWERERPAPNKASFKNWAKSVLDNPAVVESKVLSIIDLVRGIPCAATKRKTPEEGPAAILG
;
A
#
# COMPACT_ATOMS: atom_id res chain seq x y z
N MET A 1 22.85 26.79 -0.20
CA MET A 1 22.70 25.64 -1.12
C MET A 1 22.10 26.17 -2.42
N MET A 2 22.68 25.88 -3.59
CA MET A 2 22.11 26.30 -4.88
C MET A 2 20.92 25.40 -5.21
N LEU A 3 19.73 25.97 -5.38
CA LEU A 3 18.57 25.23 -5.87
C LEU A 3 18.70 25.04 -7.39
N PRO A 4 18.58 23.84 -7.95
CA PRO A 4 18.65 23.64 -9.40
C PRO A 4 17.41 24.20 -10.12
N GLN A 5 17.58 24.55 -11.40
CA GLN A 5 16.48 24.82 -12.31
C GLN A 5 15.95 23.49 -12.85
N PHE A 6 14.63 23.28 -12.74
CA PHE A 6 13.97 22.11 -13.27
C PHE A 6 13.32 22.43 -14.61
N ARG A 7 13.65 21.64 -15.64
CA ARG A 7 12.94 21.65 -16.92
C ARG A 7 12.23 20.32 -17.10
N THR A 8 10.91 20.35 -17.24
CA THR A 8 10.10 19.16 -17.47
C THR A 8 9.62 19.07 -18.91
N ARG A 9 9.48 17.84 -19.41
CA ARG A 9 8.74 17.54 -20.64
C ARG A 9 7.67 16.49 -20.40
N SER A 10 6.60 16.53 -21.18
CA SER A 10 5.56 15.52 -21.20
C SER A 10 5.77 14.55 -22.38
N VAL A 11 5.26 13.33 -22.22
CA VAL A 11 5.23 12.35 -23.30
C VAL A 11 3.96 12.61 -24.11
N GLN A 12 4.11 13.17 -25.31
CA GLN A 12 2.96 13.40 -26.20
C GLN A 12 2.38 12.10 -26.74
N LYS A 13 3.25 11.15 -27.11
CA LYS A 13 2.86 9.84 -27.63
C LYS A 13 3.68 8.76 -26.93
N PRO A 14 3.05 7.87 -26.15
CA PRO A 14 3.76 6.76 -25.53
C PRO A 14 4.23 5.76 -26.61
N SER A 15 5.37 5.12 -26.37
CA SER A 15 5.80 4.00 -27.22
C SER A 15 4.78 2.86 -27.14
N GLN A 16 4.43 2.30 -28.29
CA GLN A 16 3.50 1.19 -28.42
C GLN A 16 4.04 0.18 -29.44
N PHE A 17 3.59 -1.08 -29.32
CA PHE A 17 3.88 -2.17 -30.26
C PHE A 17 5.37 -2.42 -30.55
N GLY A 18 6.23 -2.28 -29.53
CA GLY A 18 7.67 -2.51 -29.66
C GLY A 18 8.45 -1.36 -30.30
N GLY A 19 7.83 -0.17 -30.43
CA GLY A 19 8.54 1.05 -30.81
C GLY A 19 9.64 1.42 -29.82
N SER A 20 10.58 2.26 -30.25
CA SER A 20 11.66 2.77 -29.39
C SER A 20 11.09 3.42 -28.13
N ALA A 21 11.59 3.01 -26.95
CA ALA A 21 11.19 3.63 -25.70
C ALA A 21 11.58 5.11 -25.69
N CYS A 22 10.74 5.95 -25.08
CA CYS A 22 11.15 7.31 -24.76
C CYS A 22 12.29 7.25 -23.73
N SER A 23 13.21 8.21 -23.80
CA SER A 23 14.21 8.43 -22.76
C SER A 23 13.53 8.59 -21.39
N VAL A 24 14.06 7.91 -20.38
CA VAL A 24 13.48 7.80 -19.03
C VAL A 24 13.43 9.16 -18.32
N GLU A 25 14.39 10.04 -18.62
CA GLU A 25 14.51 11.35 -18.01
C GLU A 25 13.49 12.34 -18.58
N LEU A 26 12.39 12.53 -17.86
CA LEU A 26 11.36 13.53 -18.16
C LEU A 26 11.63 14.88 -17.49
N THR A 27 12.60 14.92 -16.58
CA THR A 27 13.03 16.10 -15.83
C THR A 27 14.54 16.26 -16.01
N GLU A 28 14.97 17.46 -16.35
CA GLU A 28 16.37 17.85 -16.47
C GLU A 28 16.69 18.88 -15.36
N GLU A 29 17.77 18.63 -14.63
CA GLU A 29 18.29 19.56 -13.61
C GLU A 29 19.42 20.41 -14.21
N ARG A 30 19.33 21.73 -14.03
CA ARG A 30 20.34 22.69 -14.49
C ARG A 30 20.84 23.55 -13.35
N PRO A 31 22.10 24.03 -13.40
CA PRO A 31 22.57 25.01 -12.43
C PRO A 31 21.72 26.28 -12.53
N CYS A 32 21.21 26.75 -11.39
CA CYS A 32 20.50 28.02 -11.28
C CYS A 32 21.37 29.03 -10.54
N TYR A 33 21.32 30.28 -10.97
CA TYR A 33 21.81 31.41 -10.19
C TYR A 33 20.60 32.02 -9.47
N PRO A 34 20.52 31.91 -8.13
CA PRO A 34 19.37 32.42 -7.40
C PRO A 34 19.29 33.94 -7.51
N SER A 35 18.11 34.47 -7.87
CA SER A 35 17.84 35.91 -7.87
C SER A 35 17.72 36.47 -6.45
N THR A 36 17.38 35.62 -5.50
CA THR A 36 17.22 35.95 -4.08
C THR A 36 17.84 34.85 -3.22
N GLU A 37 18.49 35.25 -2.11
CA GLU A 37 18.96 34.27 -1.13
C GLU A 37 17.77 33.53 -0.50
N CYS A 38 17.87 32.20 -0.45
CA CYS A 38 16.88 31.38 0.24
C CYS A 38 17.00 31.62 1.75
N LYS A 39 16.16 32.49 2.28
CA LYS A 39 15.99 32.68 3.72
C LYS A 39 14.89 31.74 4.16
N LEU A 40 15.27 30.64 4.83
CA LEU A 40 14.30 29.84 5.56
C LEU A 40 13.63 30.77 6.57
N PRO A 41 12.28 30.85 6.61
CA PRO A 41 11.62 31.64 7.62
C PRO A 41 12.06 31.12 8.99
N PRO A 42 12.40 32.01 9.95
CA PRO A 42 12.72 31.57 11.30
C PRO A 42 11.51 30.80 11.83
N ILE A 43 11.75 29.56 12.23
CA ILE A 43 10.73 28.71 12.83
C ILE A 43 10.46 29.28 14.22
N ASP A 44 9.34 29.99 14.33
CA ASP A 44 8.84 30.52 15.60
C ASP A 44 7.97 29.46 16.26
N CYS A 45 8.59 28.70 17.18
CA CYS A 45 7.90 27.69 17.97
C CYS A 45 7.06 28.30 19.11
N LYS A 46 7.06 29.63 19.31
CA LYS A 46 6.39 30.30 20.43
C LYS A 46 6.75 29.66 21.79
N ASP A 47 5.79 28.97 22.42
CA ASP A 47 5.91 28.31 23.73
C ASP A 47 6.32 26.83 23.62
N ASP A 48 6.48 26.30 22.40
CA ASP A 48 6.91 24.93 22.11
C ASP A 48 8.45 24.80 22.11
N PHE A 49 8.93 23.61 22.43
CA PHE A 49 10.35 23.28 22.38
C PHE A 49 10.82 23.13 20.92
N LYS A 50 11.96 23.72 20.62
CA LYS A 50 12.57 23.69 19.28
C LYS A 50 13.69 22.65 19.25
N CYS A 51 13.48 21.60 18.47
CA CYS A 51 14.47 20.57 18.18
C CYS A 51 15.64 21.11 17.33
N ASP A 52 16.81 20.47 17.39
CA ASP A 52 17.99 20.85 16.59
C ASP A 52 17.72 20.74 15.08
N ASN A 53 16.88 19.79 14.68
CA ASN A 53 16.42 19.56 13.31
C ASN A 53 15.36 20.58 12.82
N GLY A 54 14.99 21.55 13.67
CA GLY A 54 14.05 22.62 13.37
C GLY A 54 12.58 22.28 13.59
N ARG A 55 12.23 21.10 14.09
CA ARG A 55 10.86 20.74 14.47
C ARG A 55 10.46 21.45 15.77
N CYS A 56 9.19 21.83 15.88
CA CYS A 56 8.60 22.26 17.15
C CYS A 56 7.79 21.11 17.75
N ILE A 57 8.04 20.79 19.03
CA ILE A 57 7.25 19.82 19.79
C ILE A 57 6.76 20.49 21.08
N ASN A 58 5.66 20.01 21.64
CA ASN A 58 5.15 20.56 22.89
C ASN A 58 6.22 20.46 23.99
N SER A 59 6.44 21.56 24.73
CA SER A 59 7.40 21.62 25.83
C SER A 59 7.17 20.57 26.93
N THR A 60 5.98 19.98 27.04
CA THR A 60 5.71 18.86 27.96
C THR A 60 6.39 17.55 27.55
N LEU A 61 6.89 17.46 26.32
CA LEU A 61 7.52 16.27 25.76
C LEU A 61 9.04 16.23 25.99
N THR A 62 9.65 17.28 26.53
CA THR A 62 11.09 17.26 26.86
C THR A 62 11.39 16.38 28.07
N CYS A 63 12.54 15.71 28.07
CA CYS A 63 13.02 14.92 29.20
C CYS A 63 12.06 13.82 29.66
N ASN A 64 11.41 13.14 28.72
CA ASN A 64 10.42 12.11 28.95
C ASN A 64 10.94 10.67 28.65
N ARG A 65 12.24 10.53 28.31
CA ARG A 65 12.92 9.32 27.81
C ARG A 65 12.40 8.80 26.47
N GLN A 66 11.93 9.69 25.61
CA GLN A 66 11.45 9.36 24.28
C GLN A 66 12.04 10.35 23.31
N ASN A 67 12.43 9.84 22.15
CA ASN A 67 12.90 10.68 21.08
C ASN A 67 11.69 11.21 20.31
N ASP A 68 11.11 12.32 20.77
CA ASP A 68 10.00 13.00 20.10
C ASP A 68 10.50 13.96 19.00
N CYS A 69 11.75 14.41 19.08
CA CYS A 69 12.39 15.25 18.07
C CYS A 69 12.97 14.52 16.85
N GLU A 70 13.00 13.18 16.83
CA GLU A 70 13.73 12.32 15.85
C GLU A 70 15.27 12.39 15.96
N ASP A 71 15.83 13.57 16.27
CA ASP A 71 17.27 13.81 16.50
C ASP A 71 17.71 13.68 17.98
N ASN A 72 16.76 13.32 18.86
CA ASN A 72 16.94 13.15 20.30
C ASN A 72 17.42 14.42 21.03
N SER A 73 17.18 15.62 20.48
CA SER A 73 17.56 16.91 21.08
C SER A 73 16.74 17.27 22.32
N ASP A 74 15.51 16.78 22.42
CA ASP A 74 14.60 16.89 23.55
C ASP A 74 15.05 16.14 24.82
N GLU A 75 16.05 15.28 24.69
CA GLU A 75 16.53 14.40 25.77
C GLU A 75 18.01 14.65 26.16
N LYS A 76 18.68 15.67 25.61
CA LYS A 76 20.13 15.90 25.82
C LYS A 76 20.47 16.56 27.15
N ASP A 77 19.73 17.61 27.54
CA ASP A 77 20.08 18.48 28.68
C ASP A 77 19.11 18.29 29.86
N CYS A 78 18.87 17.03 30.23
CA CYS A 78 17.87 16.65 31.23
C CYS A 78 18.49 16.34 32.60
N VAL A 79 18.05 17.04 33.65
CA VAL A 79 18.44 16.77 35.04
C VAL A 79 17.56 15.69 35.67
N GLU A 80 16.25 15.73 35.37
CA GLU A 80 15.26 14.76 35.82
C GLU A 80 14.46 14.25 34.61
N PHE A 81 14.07 12.97 34.65
CA PHE A 81 13.31 12.34 33.58
C PHE A 81 11.91 11.97 34.04
N LYS A 82 10.89 12.37 33.28
CA LYS A 82 9.50 11.93 33.46
C LYS A 82 9.25 10.67 32.62
N ILE A 83 9.36 9.50 33.23
CA ILE A 83 9.15 8.23 32.52
C ILE A 83 7.69 8.10 32.08
N VAL A 84 7.43 8.22 30.77
CA VAL A 84 6.08 8.07 30.19
C VAL A 84 5.69 6.60 30.00
N CYS A 85 6.63 5.76 29.54
CA CYS A 85 6.42 4.32 29.38
C CYS A 85 7.41 3.55 30.27
N PRO A 86 6.95 2.61 31.13
CA PRO A 86 7.79 1.94 32.13
C PRO A 86 8.83 0.96 31.54
N ALA A 87 8.73 0.61 30.25
CA ALA A 87 9.72 -0.20 29.54
C ALA A 87 9.67 0.10 28.04
N GLU A 88 10.80 -0.08 27.34
CA GLU A 88 10.82 -0.09 25.88
C GLU A 88 9.93 -1.22 25.35
N LYS A 89 8.85 -0.84 24.67
CA LYS A 89 7.93 -1.78 24.01
C LYS A 89 8.14 -1.69 22.51
N ARG A 90 8.03 -2.82 21.84
CA ARG A 90 8.12 -2.87 20.37
C ARG A 90 6.97 -2.07 19.78
N VAL A 91 7.24 -1.32 18.71
CA VAL A 91 6.20 -0.66 17.93
C VAL A 91 5.28 -1.73 17.32
N ALA A 92 4.00 -1.41 17.16
CA ALA A 92 3.06 -2.29 16.49
C ALA A 92 3.54 -2.62 15.06
N PRO A 93 3.63 -3.90 14.67
CA PRO A 93 4.09 -4.29 13.33
C PRO A 93 3.28 -3.63 12.21
N GLY A 94 3.97 -3.05 11.23
CA GLY A 94 3.38 -2.38 10.07
C GLY A 94 2.80 -0.99 10.35
N ALA A 95 2.93 -0.45 11.57
CA ALA A 95 2.48 0.90 11.88
C ALA A 95 3.24 1.96 11.06
N ASP A 96 4.54 1.74 10.81
CA ASP A 96 5.39 2.54 9.94
C ASP A 96 4.86 2.57 8.48
N LEU A 97 4.38 1.44 7.96
CA LEU A 97 3.87 1.34 6.59
C LEU A 97 2.63 2.21 6.35
N VAL A 98 1.78 2.38 7.37
CA VAL A 98 0.60 3.26 7.29
C VAL A 98 1.00 4.74 7.19
N GLY A 99 2.23 5.09 7.59
CA GLY A 99 2.74 6.45 7.47
C GLY A 99 3.21 6.81 6.05
N ASN A 100 3.31 5.84 5.15
CA ASN A 100 3.67 6.08 3.76
C ASN A 100 2.52 6.71 2.98
N GLY A 101 2.86 7.59 2.05
CA GLY A 101 1.90 8.04 1.06
C GLY A 101 1.61 6.97 0.01
N PHE A 102 0.56 7.18 -0.78
CA PHE A 102 0.03 6.22 -1.74
C PHE A 102 -0.22 6.89 -3.08
N ASP A 103 0.35 6.33 -4.13
CA ASP A 103 0.10 6.75 -5.51
C ASP A 103 -1.07 5.93 -6.06
N ALA A 104 -2.24 6.56 -6.15
CA ALA A 104 -3.47 5.90 -6.61
C ALA A 104 -3.43 5.48 -8.09
N LEU A 105 -2.59 6.10 -8.94
CA LEU A 105 -2.47 5.72 -10.35
C LEU A 105 -1.49 4.57 -10.54
N ALA A 106 -0.39 4.57 -9.77
CA ALA A 106 0.58 3.48 -9.80
C ALA A 106 0.20 2.31 -8.88
N GLU A 107 -0.81 2.49 -8.01
CA GLU A 107 -1.24 1.58 -6.95
C GLU A 107 -0.09 1.13 -6.03
N LYS A 108 0.82 2.06 -5.71
CA LYS A 108 2.03 1.75 -4.95
C LYS A 108 2.23 2.72 -3.78
N PRO A 109 2.75 2.23 -2.64
CA PRO A 109 3.22 3.10 -1.58
C PRO A 109 4.41 3.94 -2.07
N ARG A 110 4.52 5.14 -1.53
CA ARG A 110 5.54 6.15 -1.81
C ARG A 110 6.25 6.52 -0.51
N GLY A 111 6.98 7.63 -0.48
CA GLY A 111 7.72 8.09 0.69
C GLY A 111 6.82 8.34 1.91
N ALA A 112 7.46 8.37 3.09
CA ALA A 112 6.79 8.64 4.36
C ALA A 112 6.17 10.05 4.37
N VAL A 113 4.87 10.12 4.66
CA VAL A 113 4.08 11.35 4.74
C VAL A 113 3.72 11.67 6.18
N LEU A 114 3.38 10.64 6.97
CA LEU A 114 3.08 10.77 8.40
C LEU A 114 4.27 10.28 9.22
N ASP A 115 4.56 10.97 10.32
CA ASP A 115 5.55 10.56 11.29
C ASP A 115 4.93 9.56 12.28
N ASN A 116 5.05 8.28 11.96
CA ASN A 116 4.63 7.21 12.86
C ASN A 116 5.76 6.75 13.81
N MET A 117 6.89 7.48 13.87
CA MET A 117 7.88 7.34 14.94
C MET A 117 7.51 8.21 16.15
N PHE A 118 6.79 9.31 15.94
CA PHE A 118 6.25 10.15 17.02
C PHE A 118 5.22 9.40 17.86
N MET A 119 5.51 9.25 19.16
CA MET A 119 4.67 8.49 20.08
C MET A 119 3.75 9.37 20.94
N GLY A 120 4.12 10.64 21.12
CA GLY A 120 3.36 11.63 21.88
C GLY A 120 3.33 11.35 23.38
N GLU A 121 2.54 12.16 24.10
CA GLU A 121 2.58 12.23 25.57
C GLU A 121 2.13 10.94 26.28
N TYR A 122 1.25 10.14 25.66
CA TYR A 122 0.62 8.99 26.31
C TYR A 122 1.21 7.66 25.85
N CYS A 123 1.43 6.75 26.82
CA CYS A 123 1.89 5.40 26.56
C CYS A 123 0.74 4.49 26.06
N ASN A 124 0.38 4.59 24.78
CA ASN A 124 -0.66 3.77 24.17
C ASN A 124 -0.17 2.34 23.90
N LEU A 125 -0.53 1.41 24.78
CA LEU A 125 -0.17 0.00 24.67
C LEU A 125 -1.37 -0.84 24.20
N LYS A 126 -1.13 -1.69 23.19
CA LYS A 126 -2.09 -2.68 22.70
C LYS A 126 -1.48 -4.06 22.74
N ARG A 127 -2.31 -5.07 22.97
CA ARG A 127 -1.89 -6.47 23.10
C ARG A 127 -2.84 -7.36 22.31
N PRO A 128 -2.34 -8.36 21.57
CA PRO A 128 -3.17 -9.44 21.03
C PRO A 128 -3.83 -10.25 22.16
N PRO A 129 -4.95 -10.94 21.92
CA PRO A 129 -5.66 -11.68 22.97
C PRO A 129 -4.80 -12.75 23.65
N ASN A 130 -4.04 -13.52 22.87
CA ASN A 130 -3.37 -14.73 23.33
C ASN A 130 -1.87 -14.58 23.60
N THR A 131 -1.26 -13.42 23.31
CA THR A 131 0.18 -13.20 23.54
C THR A 131 0.41 -12.21 24.67
N LEU A 132 1.49 -12.38 25.45
CA LEU A 132 1.88 -11.42 26.50
C LEU A 132 2.69 -10.22 25.95
N LEU A 133 2.81 -10.13 24.62
CA LEU A 133 3.60 -9.09 23.96
C LEU A 133 2.76 -7.82 23.78
N TYR A 134 3.13 -6.79 24.54
CA TYR A 134 2.56 -5.46 24.38
C TYR A 134 3.29 -4.70 23.28
N HIS A 135 2.50 -4.09 22.40
CA HIS A 135 2.95 -3.22 21.34
C HIS A 135 2.61 -1.77 21.64
N ARG A 136 3.56 -0.88 21.35
CA ARG A 136 3.36 0.55 21.41
C ARG A 136 2.74 1.04 20.10
N VAL A 137 1.68 1.84 20.20
CA VAL A 137 0.98 2.42 19.05
C VAL A 137 1.38 3.89 18.91
N PRO A 138 1.80 4.35 17.71
CA PRO A 138 2.15 5.74 17.45
C PRO A 138 0.99 6.73 17.64
N HIS A 139 1.32 8.01 17.79
CA HIS A 139 0.34 9.05 18.12
C HIS A 139 -0.71 9.27 17.02
N ASN A 140 -0.35 9.09 15.75
CA ASN A 140 -1.21 9.38 14.59
C ASN A 140 -2.41 8.44 14.46
N PHE A 141 -2.43 7.33 15.20
CA PHE A 141 -3.56 6.40 15.19
C PHE A 141 -4.65 6.84 16.17
N GLU A 142 -5.87 6.92 15.68
CA GLU A 142 -7.07 7.05 16.52
C GLU A 142 -7.41 5.70 17.14
N SER A 143 -7.36 4.63 16.34
CA SER A 143 -7.55 3.26 16.82
C SER A 143 -6.62 2.29 16.11
N PHE A 144 -6.10 1.33 16.87
CA PHE A 144 -5.27 0.24 16.37
C PHE A 144 -5.61 -1.02 17.16
N HIS A 145 -6.19 -2.01 16.47
CA HIS A 145 -6.64 -3.26 17.07
C HIS A 145 -5.86 -4.42 16.47
N ILE A 146 -5.05 -5.09 17.28
CA ILE A 146 -4.33 -6.30 16.88
C ILE A 146 -5.25 -7.49 17.13
N LYS A 147 -5.74 -8.10 16.04
CA LYS A 147 -6.69 -9.21 16.09
C LYS A 147 -5.97 -10.54 16.21
N VAL A 148 -4.87 -10.69 15.49
CA VAL A 148 -4.14 -11.95 15.37
C VAL A 148 -2.76 -11.81 15.99
N GLY A 149 -2.47 -12.63 17.00
CA GLY A 149 -1.14 -12.74 17.61
C GLY A 149 -0.42 -14.05 17.28
N GLU A 150 -1.16 -15.07 16.88
CA GLU A 150 -0.65 -16.41 16.59
C GLU A 150 -1.20 -16.94 15.27
N VAL A 151 -0.42 -17.81 14.62
CA VAL A 151 -0.74 -18.33 13.28
C VAL A 151 -2.05 -19.12 13.32
N GLU A 152 -2.31 -19.87 14.39
CA GLU A 152 -3.53 -20.68 14.54
C GLU A 152 -4.83 -19.85 14.64
N GLU A 153 -4.76 -18.56 14.98
CA GLU A 153 -5.93 -17.68 15.02
C GLU A 153 -6.43 -17.30 13.61
N PHE A 154 -5.60 -17.46 12.57
CA PHE A 154 -6.05 -17.31 11.18
C PHE A 154 -7.13 -18.32 10.79
N ASN A 155 -7.33 -19.41 11.55
CA ASN A 155 -8.44 -20.33 11.35
C ASN A 155 -9.81 -19.65 11.35
N THR A 156 -9.98 -18.65 12.19
CA THR A 156 -11.26 -17.94 12.38
C THR A 156 -11.22 -16.53 11.82
N ALA A 157 -10.02 -15.92 11.74
CA ALA A 157 -9.85 -14.54 11.32
C ALA A 157 -9.63 -14.36 9.81
N ALA A 158 -9.11 -15.37 9.11
CA ALA A 158 -8.82 -15.26 7.68
C ALA A 158 -10.11 -15.22 6.85
N GLU A 159 -10.07 -14.46 5.76
CA GLU A 159 -11.18 -14.43 4.80
C GLU A 159 -11.21 -15.71 3.97
N ASN A 160 -12.34 -15.97 3.29
CA ASN A 160 -12.44 -17.11 2.39
C ASN A 160 -11.52 -16.93 1.18
N VAL A 161 -11.11 -18.05 0.58
CA VAL A 161 -10.37 -18.02 -0.67
C VAL A 161 -11.30 -17.66 -1.80
N HIS A 162 -10.97 -16.57 -2.50
CA HIS A 162 -11.72 -16.10 -3.64
C HIS A 162 -10.95 -16.41 -4.93
N THR A 163 -11.70 -16.80 -5.95
CA THR A 163 -11.17 -17.12 -7.27
C THR A 163 -12.00 -16.49 -8.36
N GLU A 164 -11.33 -15.81 -9.28
CA GLU A 164 -12.00 -15.10 -10.38
C GLU A 164 -11.22 -15.26 -11.70
N PRO A 165 -11.92 -15.42 -12.83
CA PRO A 165 -11.27 -15.38 -14.14
C PRO A 165 -10.88 -13.95 -14.50
N ILE A 166 -9.64 -13.76 -14.93
CA ILE A 166 -9.11 -12.45 -15.31
C ILE A 166 -8.75 -12.41 -16.79
N ASP A 167 -9.19 -11.34 -17.46
CA ASP A 167 -8.71 -10.97 -18.79
C ASP A 167 -7.64 -9.88 -18.69
N VAL A 168 -6.37 -10.29 -18.68
CA VAL A 168 -5.22 -9.38 -18.55
C VAL A 168 -5.14 -8.37 -19.71
N LYS A 169 -5.86 -8.59 -20.82
CA LYS A 169 -5.91 -7.66 -21.96
C LYS A 169 -6.94 -6.55 -21.78
N LYS A 170 -7.85 -6.65 -20.80
CA LYS A 170 -8.83 -5.62 -20.49
C LYS A 170 -8.44 -4.93 -19.18
N PRO A 171 -8.36 -3.59 -19.15
CA PRO A 171 -8.21 -2.88 -17.89
C PRO A 171 -9.41 -3.18 -16.99
N SER A 172 -9.17 -3.36 -15.70
CA SER A 172 -10.20 -3.54 -14.66
C SER A 172 -11.02 -2.26 -14.51
N SER A 173 -12.06 -2.09 -15.33
CA SER A 173 -13.14 -1.17 -14.96
C SER A 173 -13.99 -1.88 -13.92
N ASN A 174 -13.85 -1.53 -12.64
CA ASN A 174 -14.79 -1.94 -11.59
C ASN A 174 -16.19 -1.39 -11.93
N GLN A 175 -16.98 -2.16 -12.67
CA GLN A 175 -18.43 -2.02 -12.74
C GLN A 175 -19.03 -2.73 -11.53
N ASN A 176 -19.05 -2.07 -10.37
CA ASN A 176 -20.04 -2.44 -9.37
C ASN A 176 -21.37 -1.80 -9.79
N ASN A 177 -22.22 -2.62 -10.42
CA ASN A 177 -23.66 -2.37 -10.49
C ASN A 177 -24.24 -2.44 -9.08
N GLN A 178 -24.15 -1.34 -8.34
CA GLN A 178 -25.13 -1.04 -7.30
C GLN A 178 -26.00 0.10 -7.81
N ASN A 179 -27.28 -0.19 -7.87
CA ASN A 179 -28.35 0.72 -8.24
C ASN A 179 -28.39 1.88 -7.23
N ASP A 180 -27.63 2.94 -7.47
CA ASP A 180 -27.97 4.26 -6.95
C ASP A 180 -28.30 5.18 -8.12
N LYS A 181 -29.60 5.42 -8.26
CA LYS A 181 -30.17 6.40 -9.18
C LYS A 181 -29.76 7.80 -8.72
N SER A 182 -28.77 8.41 -9.35
CA SER A 182 -28.80 9.83 -9.73
C SER A 182 -27.61 10.23 -10.60
N SER A 183 -27.93 10.42 -11.89
CA SER A 183 -27.38 11.42 -12.82
C SER A 183 -25.90 11.80 -12.75
N LEU A 184 -25.08 11.21 -13.61
CA LEU A 184 -24.57 11.82 -14.85
C LEU A 184 -23.42 10.96 -15.38
N PHE A 185 -23.66 10.28 -16.50
CA PHE A 185 -22.66 9.54 -17.25
C PHE A 185 -21.66 10.52 -17.87
N ILE A 186 -20.49 10.68 -17.25
CA ILE A 186 -19.30 11.28 -17.87
C ILE A 186 -18.22 10.19 -17.91
N PRO A 187 -17.62 9.87 -19.08
CA PRO A 187 -16.53 8.92 -19.16
C PRO A 187 -15.35 9.39 -18.29
N LEU A 188 -14.96 8.56 -17.32
CA LEU A 188 -13.99 8.76 -16.24
C LEU A 188 -12.52 8.98 -16.68
N ILE A 189 -12.28 9.59 -17.83
CA ILE A 189 -10.93 9.98 -18.28
C ILE A 189 -10.60 11.42 -17.83
N PHE A 190 -11.61 12.22 -17.44
CA PHE A 190 -11.46 13.68 -17.22
C PHE A 190 -12.08 14.25 -15.92
N LEU A 191 -12.22 13.47 -14.85
CA LEU A 191 -12.59 14.03 -13.54
C LEU A 191 -11.35 14.19 -12.65
N PRO A 192 -11.08 15.39 -12.09
CA PRO A 192 -10.00 15.56 -11.12
C PRO A 192 -10.31 14.68 -9.89
N MET A 193 -9.54 13.61 -9.71
CA MET A 193 -9.61 12.62 -8.61
C MET A 193 -9.46 13.22 -7.19
N PHE A 194 -9.46 14.54 -7.06
CA PHE A 194 -9.26 15.28 -5.81
C PHE A 194 -10.58 15.55 -5.08
N PHE A 195 -11.73 15.43 -5.77
CA PHE A 195 -13.04 15.79 -5.22
C PHE A 195 -13.96 14.55 -5.16
N TYR A 196 -14.00 13.87 -4.01
CA TYR A 196 -14.85 12.70 -3.65
C TYR A 196 -14.44 11.36 -4.34
N THR A 197 -14.41 10.17 -3.73
CA THR A 197 -14.94 9.59 -2.48
C THR A 197 -13.93 8.55 -1.96
N SER A 198 -14.10 8.16 -0.71
CA SER A 198 -13.45 7.00 -0.12
C SER A 198 -13.79 5.69 -0.84
N ARG A 199 -12.92 5.27 -1.75
CA ARG A 199 -13.03 3.99 -2.46
C ARG A 199 -12.23 2.93 -1.75
N SER A 200 -12.85 1.77 -1.51
CA SER A 200 -12.15 0.54 -1.16
C SER A 200 -11.56 -0.01 -2.47
N TYR A 201 -10.24 -0.06 -2.56
CA TYR A 201 -9.56 -0.56 -3.76
C TYR A 201 -9.40 -2.07 -3.63
N THR A 202 -10.17 -2.83 -4.42
CA THR A 202 -9.85 -4.24 -4.70
C THR A 202 -8.79 -4.27 -5.78
N GLU A 203 -7.59 -4.63 -5.35
CA GLU A 203 -6.35 -4.60 -6.11
C GLU A 203 -6.45 -5.46 -7.38
N PHE A 204 -6.17 -4.92 -8.57
CA PHE A 204 -5.63 -5.70 -9.68
C PHE A 204 -4.68 -4.79 -10.45
N SER A 205 -3.47 -4.68 -9.93
CA SER A 205 -2.37 -4.06 -10.67
C SER A 205 -2.07 -4.93 -11.89
N SER A 206 -2.10 -4.34 -13.09
CA SER A 206 -1.78 -5.07 -14.32
C SER A 206 -0.38 -5.68 -14.20
N ASN A 207 -0.29 -7.00 -14.04
CA ASN A 207 0.99 -7.67 -13.93
C ASN A 207 1.67 -7.72 -15.30
N LYS A 208 2.72 -6.91 -15.49
CA LYS A 208 3.46 -6.80 -16.75
C LYS A 208 3.98 -8.16 -17.23
N GLU A 209 4.47 -8.99 -16.32
CA GLU A 209 5.01 -10.31 -16.65
C GLU A 209 3.91 -11.26 -17.13
N ALA A 210 2.73 -11.20 -16.50
CA ALA A 210 1.55 -11.94 -16.95
C ALA A 210 1.09 -11.47 -18.34
N PHE A 211 1.05 -10.16 -18.55
CA PHE A 211 0.72 -9.57 -19.85
C PHE A 211 1.72 -9.99 -20.94
N ASP A 212 3.02 -9.92 -20.66
CA ASP A 212 4.07 -10.34 -21.60
C ASP A 212 4.05 -11.85 -21.88
N SER A 213 3.70 -12.67 -20.88
CA SER A 213 3.49 -14.11 -21.05
C SER A 213 2.28 -14.41 -21.95
N SER A 214 1.19 -13.64 -21.81
CA SER A 214 -0.02 -13.78 -22.62
C SER A 214 0.17 -13.49 -24.12
N LYS A 215 1.26 -12.81 -24.49
CA LYS A 215 1.63 -12.57 -25.89
C LYS A 215 2.25 -13.79 -26.56
N LYS A 216 2.90 -14.66 -25.78
CA LYS A 216 3.62 -15.84 -26.29
C LYS A 216 2.68 -17.01 -26.54
N THR A 217 1.65 -17.17 -25.71
CA THR A 217 0.72 -18.29 -25.75
C THR A 217 -0.71 -17.79 -25.54
N ASP A 218 -1.69 -18.35 -26.26
CA ASP A 218 -3.10 -18.04 -26.01
C ASP A 218 -3.52 -18.58 -24.65
N SER A 219 -3.57 -17.67 -23.67
CA SER A 219 -3.77 -18.01 -22.28
C SER A 219 -5.03 -17.38 -21.69
N LYS A 220 -5.58 -18.06 -20.69
CA LYS A 220 -6.59 -17.57 -19.77
C LYS A 220 -5.98 -17.56 -18.37
N PHE A 221 -6.35 -16.57 -17.58
CA PHE A 221 -5.82 -16.41 -16.23
C PHE A 221 -6.93 -16.57 -15.20
N PHE A 222 -6.59 -17.19 -14.07
CA PHE A 222 -7.45 -17.29 -12.90
C PHE A 222 -6.67 -16.73 -11.72
N ARG A 223 -7.24 -15.74 -11.05
CA ARG A 223 -6.68 -15.17 -9.83
C ARG A 223 -7.22 -15.93 -8.64
N VAL A 224 -6.34 -16.27 -7.71
CA VAL A 224 -6.67 -16.91 -6.45
C VAL A 224 -6.11 -16.04 -5.35
N HIS A 225 -6.98 -15.50 -4.50
CA HIS A 225 -6.55 -14.59 -3.45
C HIS A 225 -7.26 -14.81 -2.12
N GLN A 226 -6.57 -14.46 -1.03
CA GLN A 226 -7.06 -14.55 0.34
C GLN A 226 -6.38 -13.49 1.20
N VAL A 227 -7.18 -12.75 1.98
CA VAL A 227 -6.67 -11.77 2.94
C VAL A 227 -6.52 -12.41 4.33
N LEU A 228 -5.33 -12.25 4.92
CA LEU A 228 -4.99 -12.66 6.29
C LEU A 228 -4.84 -11.41 7.15
N PRO A 229 -5.91 -10.92 7.80
CA PRO A 229 -5.87 -9.70 8.59
C PRO A 229 -5.16 -9.94 9.93
N VAL A 230 -4.12 -9.15 10.22
CA VAL A 230 -3.39 -9.16 11.49
C VAL A 230 -3.92 -8.08 12.44
N SER A 231 -4.06 -6.87 11.92
CA SER A 231 -4.57 -5.73 12.69
C SER A 231 -5.43 -4.82 11.84
N THR A 232 -6.29 -4.06 12.50
CA THR A 232 -7.12 -3.02 11.87
C THR A 232 -6.76 -1.68 12.46
N PHE A 233 -6.66 -0.66 11.60
CA PHE A 233 -6.24 0.67 12.00
C PHE A 233 -7.18 1.75 11.49
N LYS A 234 -7.26 2.84 12.24
CA LYS A 234 -7.85 4.13 11.87
C LYS A 234 -6.90 5.24 12.29
N VAL A 235 -6.55 6.08 11.33
CA VAL A 235 -5.71 7.27 11.50
C VAL A 235 -6.60 8.44 11.93
N LYS A 236 -6.05 9.36 12.73
CA LYS A 236 -6.75 10.58 13.18
C LYS A 236 -7.11 11.50 12.00
N ASP A 237 -7.97 12.47 12.28
CA ASP A 237 -8.31 13.51 11.31
C ASP A 237 -7.10 14.40 10.99
N ALA A 238 -7.06 14.94 9.77
CA ALA A 238 -5.92 15.66 9.22
C ALA A 238 -5.41 16.87 10.04
N GLY A 239 -6.22 17.40 10.98
CA GLY A 239 -5.79 18.48 11.88
C GLY A 239 -4.86 18.03 13.01
N ASP A 240 -4.97 16.76 13.43
CA ASP A 240 -4.25 16.21 14.58
C ASP A 240 -3.11 15.27 14.17
N LEU A 241 -2.82 15.22 12.87
CA LEU A 241 -1.76 14.37 12.32
C LEU A 241 -0.41 15.05 12.36
N VAL A 242 0.58 14.25 12.74
CA VAL A 242 1.97 14.66 12.78
C VAL A 242 2.66 14.18 11.51
N LEU A 243 3.12 15.14 10.71
CA LEU A 243 3.72 14.89 9.40
C LEU A 243 5.20 14.50 9.54
N SER A 244 5.69 13.72 8.57
CA SER A 244 7.11 13.36 8.48
C SER A 244 7.97 14.59 8.18
N GLN A 245 9.18 14.63 8.73
CA GLN A 245 10.09 15.76 8.49
C GLN A 245 10.41 15.97 6.99
N PRO A 246 10.69 14.93 6.17
CA PRO A 246 10.94 15.11 4.75
C PRO A 246 9.75 15.71 3.99
N PHE A 247 8.52 15.31 4.35
CA PHE A 247 7.31 15.84 3.73
C PHE A 247 7.07 17.30 4.14
N LEU A 248 7.25 17.62 5.42
CA LEU A 248 7.08 18.98 5.95
C LEU A 248 8.09 19.96 5.33
N GLN A 249 9.36 19.56 5.22
CA GLN A 249 10.40 20.34 4.53
C GLN A 249 10.04 20.61 3.07
N PHE A 250 9.52 19.60 2.37
CA PHE A 250 9.08 19.76 1.00
C PHE A 250 7.91 20.77 0.89
N LEU A 251 6.91 20.65 1.77
CA LEU A 251 5.77 21.58 1.80
C LEU A 251 6.18 23.03 2.10
N GLN A 252 7.16 23.22 2.99
CA GLN A 252 7.72 24.54 3.29
C GLN A 252 8.45 25.13 2.08
N ALA A 253 9.21 24.31 1.35
CA ALA A 253 9.96 24.72 0.17
C ALA A 253 9.10 25.01 -1.08
N LEU A 254 7.80 24.66 -1.08
CA LEU A 254 6.91 24.95 -2.20
C LEU A 254 6.78 26.47 -2.44
N PRO A 255 6.88 26.94 -3.70
CA PRO A 255 6.66 28.33 -4.05
C PRO A 255 5.20 28.73 -3.86
N LEU A 256 4.95 30.03 -3.69
CA LEU A 256 3.60 30.58 -3.61
C LEU A 256 2.92 30.64 -4.99
N GLU A 257 3.70 30.84 -6.05
CA GLU A 257 3.23 30.77 -7.43
C GLU A 257 3.19 29.33 -7.91
N TYR A 258 2.17 29.00 -8.71
CA TYR A 258 2.00 27.66 -9.24
C TYR A 258 3.17 27.26 -10.15
N ASN A 259 3.89 26.21 -9.75
CA ASN A 259 4.99 25.62 -10.54
C ASN A 259 4.77 24.13 -10.73
N TYR A 260 4.32 23.75 -11.93
CA TYR A 260 4.00 22.36 -12.29
C TYR A 260 5.13 21.37 -11.99
N ALA A 261 6.40 21.73 -12.20
CA ALA A 261 7.52 20.81 -12.00
C ALA A 261 7.67 20.39 -10.53
N LEU A 262 7.57 21.36 -9.61
CA LEU A 262 7.68 21.11 -8.17
C LEU A 262 6.43 20.41 -7.61
N TYR A 263 5.25 20.77 -8.11
CA TYR A 263 4.01 20.06 -7.75
C TYR A 263 3.97 18.63 -8.30
N ARG A 264 4.56 18.35 -9.46
CA ARG A 264 4.66 16.99 -9.98
C ARG A 264 5.61 16.13 -9.13
N ASP A 265 6.71 16.72 -8.65
CA ASP A 265 7.70 16.03 -7.82
C ASP A 265 7.10 15.55 -6.49
N ILE A 266 6.16 16.30 -5.89
CA ILE A 266 5.46 15.85 -4.66
C ILE A 266 4.73 14.53 -4.88
N PHE A 267 4.00 14.40 -5.99
CA PHE A 267 3.21 13.22 -6.28
C PHE A 267 4.09 12.04 -6.68
N GLN A 268 5.24 12.31 -7.31
CA GLN A 268 6.22 11.26 -7.62
C GLN A 268 6.91 10.71 -6.36
N ARG A 269 7.24 11.59 -5.40
CA ARG A 269 7.95 11.22 -4.17
C ARG A 269 7.04 10.66 -3.08
N PHE A 270 5.90 11.31 -2.85
CA PHE A 270 5.00 11.04 -1.72
C PHE A 270 3.65 10.46 -2.16
N GLY A 271 3.34 10.42 -3.44
CA GLY A 271 2.06 9.92 -3.93
C GLY A 271 0.95 10.96 -3.85
N THR A 272 -0.27 10.53 -4.17
CA THR A 272 -1.46 11.41 -4.28
C THR A 272 -2.36 11.34 -3.05
N HIS A 273 -2.26 10.26 -2.28
CA HIS A 273 -3.13 9.98 -1.14
C HIS A 273 -2.32 9.51 0.08
N TYR A 274 -2.97 9.44 1.24
CA TYR A 274 -2.46 8.80 2.45
C TYR A 274 -3.50 7.81 3.00
N TYR A 275 -3.06 6.85 3.81
CA TYR A 275 -3.95 5.84 4.39
C TYR A 275 -4.78 6.41 5.54
N SER A 276 -6.11 6.26 5.49
CA SER A 276 -7.01 6.70 6.57
C SER A 276 -7.45 5.55 7.48
N THR A 277 -7.95 4.47 6.88
CA THR A 277 -8.45 3.29 7.61
C THR A 277 -8.11 2.06 6.81
N GLY A 278 -7.78 0.95 7.47
CA GLY A 278 -7.46 -0.27 6.75
C GLY A 278 -7.17 -1.47 7.61
N LYS A 279 -6.74 -2.53 6.94
CA LYS A 279 -6.25 -3.77 7.52
C LYS A 279 -4.77 -3.92 7.17
N LEU A 280 -3.98 -4.27 8.18
CA LEU A 280 -2.60 -4.73 8.02
C LEU A 280 -2.59 -6.25 8.13
N GLY A 281 -1.77 -6.91 7.31
CA GLY A 281 -1.62 -8.35 7.35
C GLY A 281 -0.94 -8.91 6.12
N GLY A 282 -1.43 -10.05 5.64
CA GLY A 282 -0.92 -10.72 4.44
C GLY A 282 -1.99 -10.80 3.37
N HIS A 283 -1.61 -10.59 2.12
CA HIS A 283 -2.48 -10.83 0.97
C HIS A 283 -1.88 -11.97 0.18
N TYR A 284 -2.44 -13.16 0.28
CA TYR A 284 -2.11 -14.25 -0.63
C TYR A 284 -2.79 -13.93 -1.96
N ASP A 285 -2.02 -13.74 -3.03
CA ASP A 285 -2.57 -13.36 -4.34
C ASP A 285 -1.70 -13.95 -5.45
N LEU A 286 -2.22 -14.98 -6.12
CA LEU A 286 -1.56 -15.67 -7.21
C LEU A 286 -2.44 -15.64 -8.47
N LEU A 287 -1.82 -15.33 -9.60
CA LEU A 287 -2.44 -15.39 -10.91
C LEU A 287 -1.94 -16.60 -11.69
N TYR A 288 -2.78 -17.63 -11.82
CA TYR A 288 -2.44 -18.85 -12.55
C TYR A 288 -2.68 -18.69 -14.05
N GLN A 289 -1.70 -19.10 -14.86
CA GLN A 289 -1.77 -19.08 -16.31
C GLN A 289 -2.11 -20.47 -16.86
N TYR A 290 -3.16 -20.56 -17.67
CA TYR A 290 -3.57 -21.77 -18.37
C TYR A 290 -3.64 -21.55 -19.87
N SER A 291 -3.39 -22.60 -20.66
CA SER A 291 -3.68 -22.58 -22.10
C SER A 291 -5.19 -22.58 -22.33
N ARG A 292 -5.67 -21.70 -23.21
CA ARG A 292 -7.10 -21.64 -23.57
C ARG A 292 -7.56 -22.92 -24.25
N GLU A 293 -6.68 -23.58 -24.99
CA GLU A 293 -6.96 -24.86 -25.65
C GLU A 293 -7.18 -25.98 -24.63
N GLU A 294 -6.34 -26.06 -23.59
CA GLU A 294 -6.48 -27.07 -22.53
C GLU A 294 -7.76 -26.86 -21.71
N ILE A 295 -8.17 -25.61 -21.46
CA ILE A 295 -9.46 -25.31 -20.81
C ILE A 295 -10.64 -25.74 -21.70
N LYS A 296 -10.60 -25.42 -23.00
CA LYS A 296 -11.65 -25.86 -23.94
C LYS A 296 -11.71 -27.39 -24.03
N TYR A 297 -10.56 -28.05 -24.03
CA TYR A 297 -10.45 -29.49 -24.07
C TYR A 297 -10.97 -30.16 -22.78
N SER A 298 -10.83 -29.50 -21.63
CA SER A 298 -11.37 -29.99 -20.35
C SER A 298 -12.90 -30.02 -20.33
N GLY A 299 -13.56 -29.18 -21.15
CA GLY A 299 -15.02 -29.07 -21.22
C GLY A 299 -15.66 -28.46 -19.97
N SER A 300 -14.87 -27.80 -19.12
CA SER A 300 -15.34 -27.19 -17.86
C SER A 300 -15.75 -25.73 -18.05
N THR A 301 -16.79 -25.29 -17.35
CA THR A 301 -17.18 -23.86 -17.31
C THR A 301 -16.19 -23.05 -16.46
N GLU A 302 -16.09 -21.74 -16.70
CA GLU A 302 -15.17 -20.87 -15.94
C GLU A 302 -15.53 -20.80 -14.44
N GLU A 303 -16.82 -20.86 -14.11
CA GLU A 303 -17.32 -20.92 -12.72
C GLU A 303 -16.89 -22.22 -12.04
N HIS A 304 -17.14 -23.37 -12.68
CA HIS A 304 -16.73 -24.67 -12.13
C HIS A 304 -15.21 -24.76 -11.96
N PHE A 305 -14.45 -24.18 -12.89
CA PHE A 305 -13.00 -24.11 -12.82
C PHE A 305 -12.53 -23.29 -11.62
N SER A 306 -13.13 -22.11 -11.42
CA SER A 306 -12.80 -21.20 -10.31
C SER A 306 -13.09 -21.88 -8.96
N ASP A 307 -14.27 -22.47 -8.81
CA ASP A 307 -14.66 -23.20 -7.60
C ASP A 307 -13.71 -24.35 -7.27
N CYS A 308 -13.31 -25.14 -8.28
CA CYS A 308 -12.39 -26.26 -8.07
C CYS A 308 -10.98 -25.80 -7.72
N LEU A 309 -10.49 -24.74 -8.37
CA LEU A 309 -9.19 -24.15 -8.04
C LEU A 309 -9.17 -23.53 -6.64
N SER A 310 -10.24 -22.85 -6.23
CA SER A 310 -10.41 -22.32 -4.88
C SER A 310 -10.31 -23.42 -3.85
N ARG A 311 -11.04 -24.53 -4.07
CA ARG A 311 -11.06 -25.63 -3.12
C ARG A 311 -9.74 -26.40 -3.06
N GLU A 312 -9.12 -26.66 -4.21
CA GLU A 312 -7.80 -27.31 -4.23
C GLU A 312 -6.78 -26.46 -3.47
N THR A 313 -6.74 -25.14 -3.72
CA THR A 313 -5.87 -24.22 -2.96
C THR A 313 -6.15 -24.29 -1.47
N THR A 314 -7.45 -24.27 -1.11
CA THR A 314 -7.90 -24.35 0.27
C THR A 314 -7.46 -25.64 0.97
N TRP A 315 -7.50 -26.79 0.27
CA TRP A 315 -7.16 -28.09 0.85
C TRP A 315 -5.66 -28.43 0.82
N THR A 316 -4.94 -28.02 -0.22
CA THR A 316 -3.54 -28.42 -0.47
C THR A 316 -2.54 -27.40 0.08
N ILE A 317 -2.88 -26.11 0.05
CA ILE A 317 -2.00 -25.01 0.42
C ILE A 317 -2.41 -24.40 1.76
N ILE A 318 -3.69 -24.16 1.99
CA ILE A 318 -4.14 -23.43 3.18
C ILE A 318 -4.35 -24.38 4.36
N LEU A 319 -3.92 -23.94 5.54
CA LEU A 319 -3.76 -24.81 6.71
C LEU A 319 -5.08 -25.10 7.45
N TYR A 320 -6.13 -24.32 7.20
CA TYR A 320 -7.22 -24.08 8.16
C TYR A 320 -8.62 -24.55 7.72
N SER A 321 -8.76 -25.26 6.61
CA SER A 321 -10.09 -25.57 6.09
C SER A 321 -10.69 -26.87 6.64
N GLN A 322 -11.80 -26.75 7.37
CA GLN A 322 -12.86 -27.76 7.42
C GLN A 322 -14.02 -27.28 6.53
N HIS A 323 -13.97 -27.52 5.21
CA HIS A 323 -15.09 -27.19 4.34
C HIS A 323 -16.01 -28.41 4.17
N SER A 324 -17.32 -28.21 4.33
CA SER A 324 -18.35 -29.26 4.35
C SER A 324 -19.20 -29.33 3.07
N SER A 325 -18.82 -28.64 1.98
CA SER A 325 -19.62 -28.58 0.74
C SER A 325 -19.17 -29.60 -0.33
N VAL A 326 -20.17 -30.30 -0.89
CA VAL A 326 -20.04 -31.47 -1.77
C VAL A 326 -20.11 -31.07 -3.25
N THR A 327 -19.31 -30.10 -3.71
CA THR A 327 -19.15 -29.90 -5.17
C THR A 327 -18.10 -30.89 -5.64
N ARG A 328 -18.44 -32.01 -6.29
CA ARG A 328 -17.43 -32.99 -6.74
C ARG A 328 -16.54 -32.36 -7.81
N CYS A 329 -15.27 -32.09 -7.50
CA CYS A 329 -14.27 -31.74 -8.52
C CYS A 329 -13.73 -33.07 -8.99
N ASN A 330 -14.29 -33.56 -10.09
CA ASN A 330 -13.80 -34.78 -10.71
C ASN A 330 -12.61 -34.42 -11.61
N ASP A 331 -11.71 -35.37 -11.80
CA ASP A 331 -10.61 -35.21 -12.74
C ASP A 331 -11.17 -35.03 -14.14
N ASN A 332 -10.94 -33.86 -14.72
CA ASN A 332 -11.28 -33.58 -16.11
C ASN A 332 -10.13 -34.05 -17.01
N ARG A 333 -10.35 -34.03 -18.33
CA ARG A 333 -9.36 -34.53 -19.31
C ARG A 333 -8.01 -33.81 -19.23
N MET A 334 -7.99 -32.58 -18.74
CA MET A 334 -6.78 -31.79 -18.56
C MET A 334 -6.09 -32.16 -17.24
N THR A 335 -6.81 -32.21 -16.12
CA THR A 335 -6.21 -32.52 -14.80
C THR A 335 -5.78 -33.98 -14.68
N GLN A 336 -6.39 -34.91 -15.42
CA GLN A 336 -5.93 -36.32 -15.50
C GLN A 336 -4.47 -36.44 -15.96
N LYS A 337 -3.99 -35.53 -16.82
CA LYS A 337 -2.57 -35.50 -17.25
C LYS A 337 -1.63 -35.10 -16.10
N TYR A 338 -2.16 -34.48 -15.05
CA TYR A 338 -1.43 -33.89 -13.93
C TYR A 338 -1.96 -34.38 -12.58
N GLN A 339 -2.15 -35.70 -12.45
CA GLN A 339 -2.55 -36.35 -11.19
C GLN A 339 -3.85 -35.81 -10.57
N GLY A 340 -4.76 -35.27 -11.39
CA GLY A 340 -6.02 -34.69 -10.93
C GLY A 340 -5.92 -33.24 -10.40
N SER A 341 -4.74 -32.62 -10.44
CA SER A 341 -4.51 -31.28 -9.89
C SER A 341 -4.74 -30.16 -10.91
N PHE A 342 -5.59 -29.19 -10.58
CA PHE A 342 -5.75 -27.94 -11.32
C PHE A 342 -4.54 -27.03 -11.14
N ILE A 343 -3.92 -27.01 -9.96
CA ILE A 343 -2.73 -26.19 -9.69
C ILE A 343 -1.56 -26.67 -10.55
N GLN A 344 -1.28 -27.98 -10.55
CA GLN A 344 -0.18 -28.54 -11.34
C GLN A 344 -0.42 -28.44 -12.84
N ALA A 345 -1.67 -28.46 -13.26
CA ALA A 345 -2.01 -28.28 -14.66
C ALA A 345 -1.76 -26.85 -15.17
N ALA A 346 -1.65 -25.87 -14.28
CA ALA A 346 -1.25 -24.52 -14.67
C ALA A 346 0.15 -24.54 -15.28
N MET A 347 0.39 -23.65 -16.25
CA MET A 347 1.71 -23.49 -16.85
C MET A 347 2.70 -22.91 -15.84
N LYS A 348 2.24 -21.89 -15.10
CA LYS A 348 2.93 -21.20 -14.01
C LYS A 348 1.96 -20.28 -13.27
N SER A 349 2.40 -19.71 -12.15
CA SER A 349 1.70 -18.63 -11.45
C SER A 349 2.54 -17.35 -11.41
N PHE A 350 1.88 -16.20 -11.36
CA PHE A 350 2.51 -14.92 -11.05
C PHE A 350 2.12 -14.51 -9.64
N SER A 351 3.12 -14.18 -8.82
CA SER A 351 2.90 -13.79 -7.44
C SER A 351 2.67 -12.29 -7.31
N MET A 352 1.56 -11.91 -6.67
CA MET A 352 1.29 -10.54 -6.19
C MET A 352 1.12 -10.55 -4.66
N VAL A 353 1.71 -11.57 -4.02
CA VAL A 353 1.62 -11.77 -2.57
C VAL A 353 2.19 -10.56 -1.83
N LYS A 354 1.42 -10.04 -0.86
CA LYS A 354 1.86 -8.95 0.02
C LYS A 354 2.01 -9.42 1.45
N GLY A 355 2.95 -8.81 2.16
CA GLY A 355 3.26 -9.14 3.54
C GLY A 355 4.08 -10.42 3.67
N GLY A 356 4.72 -10.56 4.82
CA GLY A 356 5.73 -11.56 5.08
C GLY A 356 7.08 -11.22 4.44
N ARG A 357 8.08 -12.04 4.74
CA ARG A 357 9.41 -11.96 4.16
C ARG A 357 9.37 -12.40 2.70
N ALA A 358 10.17 -11.74 1.87
CA ALA A 358 10.21 -11.97 0.42
C ALA A 358 10.50 -13.42 0.05
N ARG A 359 11.36 -14.12 0.81
CA ARG A 359 11.72 -15.53 0.57
C ARG A 359 10.51 -16.45 0.75
N GLU A 360 9.77 -16.27 1.84
CA GLU A 360 8.57 -17.04 2.15
C GLU A 360 7.43 -16.73 1.17
N ALA A 361 7.25 -15.47 0.77
CA ALA A 361 6.27 -15.08 -0.24
C ALA A 361 6.60 -15.67 -1.63
N ALA A 362 7.88 -15.66 -2.03
CA ALA A 362 8.33 -16.25 -3.30
C ALA A 362 8.15 -17.79 -3.34
N ALA A 363 8.22 -18.46 -2.19
CA ALA A 363 8.01 -19.90 -2.08
C ALA A 363 6.54 -20.33 -2.34
N LEU A 364 5.60 -19.39 -2.35
CA LEU A 364 4.19 -19.66 -2.68
C LEU A 364 3.94 -19.70 -4.19
N ALA A 365 4.84 -19.13 -4.99
CA ALA A 365 4.70 -19.13 -6.45
C ALA A 365 4.92 -20.54 -7.02
N TRP A 366 4.00 -20.97 -7.88
CA TRP A 366 4.05 -22.21 -8.63
C TRP A 366 4.75 -22.08 -9.98
N GLU A 367 5.68 -23.00 -10.24
CA GLU A 367 6.34 -23.24 -11.53
C GLU A 367 6.58 -24.75 -11.67
N ARG A 368 6.52 -25.29 -12.90
CA ARG A 368 6.69 -26.74 -13.15
C ARG A 368 8.03 -27.31 -12.70
N GLU A 369 9.08 -26.48 -12.68
CA GLU A 369 10.43 -26.88 -12.27
C GLU A 369 10.62 -26.91 -10.75
N ARG A 370 9.64 -26.42 -9.99
CA ARG A 370 9.71 -26.31 -8.53
C ARG A 370 8.66 -27.21 -7.87
N PRO A 371 8.88 -27.64 -6.62
CA PRO A 371 7.85 -28.30 -5.85
C PRO A 371 6.62 -27.41 -5.68
N ALA A 372 5.43 -28.02 -5.70
CA ALA A 372 4.19 -27.28 -5.52
C ALA A 372 4.15 -26.63 -4.13
N PRO A 373 3.61 -25.40 -4.02
CA PRO A 373 3.38 -24.80 -2.71
C PRO A 373 2.49 -25.74 -1.89
N ASN A 374 2.81 -25.84 -0.60
CA ASN A 374 2.15 -26.75 0.33
C ASN A 374 1.79 -26.04 1.63
N LYS A 375 1.07 -26.74 2.50
CA LYS A 375 0.69 -26.25 3.84
C LYS A 375 1.86 -25.70 4.66
N ALA A 376 3.04 -26.31 4.56
CA ALA A 376 4.22 -25.86 5.28
C ALA A 376 4.72 -24.51 4.75
N SER A 377 4.74 -24.33 3.43
CA SER A 377 5.14 -23.07 2.78
C SER A 377 4.18 -21.93 3.14
N PHE A 378 2.87 -22.21 3.10
CA PHE A 378 1.84 -21.26 3.55
C PHE A 378 1.97 -20.93 5.03
N LYS A 379 2.16 -21.92 5.91
CA LYS A 379 2.37 -21.69 7.36
C LYS A 379 3.57 -20.81 7.63
N ASN A 380 4.69 -21.05 6.94
CA ASN A 380 5.91 -20.28 7.09
C ASN A 380 5.71 -18.82 6.66
N TRP A 381 5.01 -18.60 5.55
CA TRP A 381 4.63 -17.26 5.10
C TRP A 381 3.68 -16.58 6.08
N ALA A 382 2.59 -17.24 6.50
CA ALA A 382 1.61 -16.71 7.46
C ALA A 382 2.27 -16.35 8.81
N LYS A 383 3.22 -17.16 9.28
CA LYS A 383 4.04 -16.83 10.46
C LYS A 383 4.86 -15.56 10.24
N SER A 384 5.48 -15.44 9.07
CA SER A 384 6.28 -14.27 8.73
C SER A 384 5.44 -12.99 8.58
N VAL A 385 4.16 -13.10 8.22
CA VAL A 385 3.22 -11.98 8.09
C VAL A 385 2.94 -11.31 9.43
N LEU A 386 2.92 -12.05 10.54
CA LEU A 386 2.71 -11.47 11.88
C LEU A 386 3.80 -10.45 12.24
N ASP A 387 5.05 -10.74 11.88
CA ASP A 387 6.19 -9.86 12.15
C ASP A 387 6.40 -8.80 11.05
N ASN A 388 6.00 -9.09 9.80
CA ASN A 388 6.22 -8.23 8.63
C ASN A 388 4.91 -8.06 7.85
N PRO A 389 3.88 -7.44 8.42
CA PRO A 389 2.62 -7.25 7.70
C PRO A 389 2.78 -6.21 6.58
N ALA A 390 1.84 -6.21 5.64
CA ALA A 390 1.66 -5.16 4.65
C ALA A 390 0.26 -4.55 4.77
N VAL A 391 0.05 -3.37 4.18
CA VAL A 391 -1.30 -2.80 4.01
C VAL A 391 -2.01 -3.60 2.92
N VAL A 392 -3.03 -4.37 3.31
CA VAL A 392 -3.73 -5.31 2.42
C VAL A 392 -5.07 -4.75 1.95
N GLU A 393 -5.76 -4.03 2.82
CA GLU A 393 -6.98 -3.30 2.47
C GLU A 393 -6.89 -1.92 3.08
N SER A 394 -7.24 -0.90 2.31
CA SER A 394 -7.24 0.46 2.82
C SER A 394 -8.21 1.37 2.10
N LYS A 395 -8.73 2.32 2.86
CA LYS A 395 -9.32 3.55 2.39
C LYS A 395 -8.24 4.61 2.46
N VAL A 396 -8.15 5.40 1.40
CA VAL A 396 -7.17 6.47 1.26
C VAL A 396 -7.87 7.82 1.15
N LEU A 397 -7.19 8.87 1.58
CA LEU A 397 -7.65 10.26 1.52
C LEU A 397 -6.60 11.12 0.79
N SER A 398 -7.01 12.25 0.23
CA SER A 398 -6.12 13.10 -0.56
C SER A 398 -4.98 13.64 0.28
N ILE A 399 -3.74 13.57 -0.24
CA ILE A 399 -2.57 14.14 0.45
C ILE A 399 -2.67 15.66 0.60
N ILE A 400 -3.48 16.32 -0.23
CA ILE A 400 -3.75 17.77 -0.17
C ILE A 400 -4.42 18.15 1.16
N ASP A 401 -5.20 17.25 1.76
CA ASP A 401 -5.86 17.52 3.05
C ASP A 401 -4.87 17.71 4.21
N LEU A 402 -3.65 17.20 4.07
CA LEU A 402 -2.56 17.32 5.04
C LEU A 402 -1.81 18.66 4.94
N VAL A 403 -2.06 19.47 3.91
CA VAL A 403 -1.43 20.78 3.74
C VAL A 403 -2.10 21.79 4.68
N ARG A 404 -1.78 21.69 5.97
CA ARG A 404 -2.30 22.51 7.07
C ARG A 404 -1.15 22.92 7.99
N GLY A 405 -1.33 24.00 8.76
CA GLY A 405 -0.33 24.43 9.75
C GLY A 405 0.99 24.95 9.17
N ILE A 406 1.10 25.13 7.85
CA ILE A 406 2.28 25.71 7.18
C ILE A 406 2.04 27.17 6.77
N PRO A 407 3.10 27.99 6.62
CA PRO A 407 2.98 29.34 6.09
C PRO A 407 2.27 29.34 4.73
N CYS A 408 1.28 30.22 4.57
CA CYS A 408 0.46 30.34 3.36
C CYS A 408 -0.27 29.04 2.96
N ALA A 409 -0.66 28.19 3.92
CA ALA A 409 -1.32 26.90 3.66
C ALA A 409 -2.52 27.02 2.71
N ALA A 410 -3.40 28.01 2.88
CA ALA A 410 -4.58 28.19 2.02
C ALA A 410 -4.21 28.44 0.54
N THR A 411 -3.19 29.25 0.28
CA THR A 411 -2.69 29.50 -1.07
C THR A 411 -2.01 28.26 -1.64
N LYS A 412 -1.12 27.65 -0.86
CA LYS A 412 -0.40 26.41 -1.22
C LYS A 412 -1.31 25.20 -1.40
N ARG A 413 -2.53 25.23 -0.87
CA ARG A 413 -3.58 24.21 -1.04
C ARG A 413 -4.41 24.45 -2.31
N LYS A 414 -4.73 25.70 -2.64
CA LYS A 414 -5.48 26.04 -3.87
C LYS A 414 -4.67 25.85 -5.15
N THR A 415 -3.39 26.19 -5.15
CA THR A 415 -2.51 26.01 -6.31
C THR A 415 -2.42 24.55 -6.82
N PRO A 416 -2.30 23.51 -5.97
CA PRO A 416 -2.38 22.11 -6.38
C PRO A 416 -3.81 21.59 -6.58
N GLU A 417 -4.87 22.34 -6.29
CA GLU A 417 -6.24 21.98 -6.68
C GLU A 417 -6.52 22.38 -8.14
N GLU A 418 -5.87 23.42 -8.65
CA GLU A 418 -5.98 23.89 -10.04
C GLU A 418 -5.02 23.14 -11.01
N GLY A 419 -3.87 22.71 -10.50
CA GLY A 419 -2.82 22.00 -11.27
C GLY A 419 -3.08 20.57 -11.76
N PRO A 420 -3.89 19.71 -11.11
CA PRO A 420 -4.00 18.30 -11.50
C PRO A 420 -4.75 18.09 -12.82
N ALA A 421 -5.50 19.09 -13.28
CA ALA A 421 -6.03 19.11 -14.64
C ALA A 421 -4.91 19.00 -15.70
N ALA A 422 -3.67 19.37 -15.37
CA ALA A 422 -2.50 19.27 -16.26
C ALA A 422 -1.69 17.97 -16.08
N ILE A 423 -1.94 17.14 -15.07
CA ILE A 423 -1.29 15.83 -14.89
C ILE A 423 -2.10 14.72 -15.57
N LEU A 424 -3.42 14.89 -15.67
CA LEU A 424 -4.34 13.96 -16.33
C LEU A 424 -4.69 14.34 -17.78
N GLY A 425 -4.20 15.49 -18.27
CA GLY A 425 -4.42 16.01 -19.62
C GLY A 425 -3.37 15.59 -20.64
#